data_AF-A0A1G8FA43-F1
#
_entry.id   AF-A0A1G8FA43-F1
#
_cell.length_a   1.000
_cell.length_b   1.000
_cell.length_c   1.000
_cell.angle_alpha   90.00
_cell.angle_beta   90.00
_cell.angle_gamma   90.00
#
_symmetry.space_group_name_H-M   'P 1'
#
loop_
_entity.id
_entity.type
_entity.pdbx_description
1 polymer ?
#
loop_
_entity_poly.entity_id
_entity_poly.type
_entity_poly.pdbx_seq_one_letter_code
_entity_poly.pdbx_strand_id
1 'polypeptide(L)'
;MPETTAKPARMPEAIEKDFMDLMASRLPVTVAREKFERLWDEVNTSAAQLVGTERGSPYLALLKRMHETFENHYRGGPQRQGRDGRRP
;
A
#
# COMPACT_ATOMS: atom_id res chain seq x y z
N MET A 1 5.23 -23.96 24.59
CA MET A 1 4.77 -23.94 23.19
C MET A 1 4.23 -22.54 22.92
N PRO A 2 4.83 -21.69 22.09
CA PRO A 2 4.16 -20.45 21.70
C PRO A 2 3.15 -20.83 20.60
N GLU A 3 1.88 -20.77 20.94
CA GLU A 3 0.79 -20.81 19.98
C GLU A 3 0.88 -19.54 19.14
N THR A 4 1.66 -19.61 18.06
CA THR A 4 1.56 -18.62 16.99
C THR A 4 0.26 -18.93 16.28
N THR A 5 -0.85 -18.47 16.85
CA THR A 5 -2.12 -18.37 16.15
C THR A 5 -1.86 -17.40 15.00
N ALA A 6 -1.45 -17.95 13.86
CA ALA A 6 -1.40 -17.23 12.60
C ALA A 6 -2.79 -16.63 12.43
N LYS A 7 -2.91 -15.32 12.67
CA LYS A 7 -4.12 -14.57 12.39
C LYS A 7 -4.55 -14.97 10.98
N PRO A 8 -5.82 -15.39 10.76
CA PRO A 8 -6.25 -15.78 9.43
C PRO A 8 -5.91 -14.63 8.48
N ALA A 9 -5.21 -14.96 7.40
CA ALA A 9 -4.81 -13.98 6.39
C ALA A 9 -6.05 -13.19 5.99
N ARG A 10 -5.99 -11.86 6.15
CA ARG A 10 -7.11 -11.00 5.76
C ARG A 10 -7.38 -11.18 4.27
N MET A 11 -8.64 -11.04 3.90
CA MET A 11 -9.02 -11.07 2.48
C MET A 11 -8.32 -9.92 1.76
N PRO A 12 -7.85 -10.13 0.51
CA PRO A 12 -7.11 -9.12 -0.24
C PRO A 12 -7.93 -7.83 -0.40
N GLU A 13 -9.26 -7.92 -0.54
CA GLU A 13 -10.14 -6.74 -0.63
C GLU A 13 -10.13 -5.87 0.63
N ALA A 14 -9.99 -6.46 1.82
CA ALA A 14 -9.93 -5.71 3.06
C ALA A 14 -8.61 -4.91 3.16
N ILE A 15 -7.51 -5.51 2.71
CA ILE A 15 -6.20 -4.86 2.69
C ILE A 15 -6.14 -3.78 1.61
N GLU A 16 -6.74 -4.04 0.44
CA GLU A 16 -6.89 -3.04 -0.63
C GLU A 16 -7.65 -1.81 -0.14
N LYS A 17 -8.73 -2.01 0.63
CA LYS A 17 -9.48 -0.91 1.24
C LYS A 17 -8.63 -0.11 2.24
N ASP A 18 -7.95 -0.78 3.16
CA ASP A 18 -7.06 -0.12 4.13
C ASP A 18 -5.95 0.68 3.42
N PHE A 19 -5.42 0.16 2.30
CA PHE A 19 -4.48 0.87 1.45
C PHE A 19 -5.11 2.09 0.77
N MET A 20 -6.31 1.97 0.20
CA MET A 20 -7.00 3.12 -0.40
C MET A 20 -7.29 4.21 0.63
N ASP A 21 -7.70 3.85 1.84
CA ASP A 21 -7.89 4.78 2.95
C ASP A 21 -6.58 5.45 3.36
N LEU A 22 -5.45 4.71 3.35
CA LEU A 22 -4.11 5.27 3.56
C LEU A 22 -3.76 6.30 2.48
N MET A 23 -4.02 6.00 1.20
CA MET A 23 -3.73 6.91 0.08
C MET A 23 -4.66 8.13 0.05
N ALA A 24 -5.91 7.99 0.50
CA ALA A 24 -6.84 9.09 0.66
C ALA A 24 -6.47 10.00 1.86
N SER A 25 -5.79 9.42 2.85
CA SER A 25 -5.27 10.18 3.99
C SER A 25 -4.12 11.07 3.54
N ARG A 26 -4.21 12.38 3.80
CA ARG A 26 -3.13 13.35 3.51
C ARG A 26 -1.99 13.26 4.52
N LEU A 27 -1.48 12.05 4.75
CA LEU A 27 -0.38 11.80 5.67
C LEU A 27 0.96 12.24 5.03
N PRO A 28 1.92 12.70 5.84
CA PRO A 28 3.29 12.90 5.38
C PRO A 28 3.84 11.61 4.78
N VAL A 29 4.63 11.74 3.70
CA VAL A 29 5.20 10.60 2.97
C VAL A 29 5.95 9.61 3.86
N THR A 30 6.63 10.09 4.90
CA THR A 30 7.34 9.24 5.87
C THR A 30 6.37 8.32 6.62
N VAL A 31 5.30 8.89 7.18
CA VAL A 31 4.26 8.15 7.92
C VAL A 31 3.47 7.23 7.00
N ALA A 32 3.16 7.72 5.80
CA ALA A 32 2.47 6.90 4.81
C ALA A 32 3.31 5.72 4.35
N ARG A 33 4.63 5.91 4.18
CA ARG A 33 5.56 4.84 3.86
C ARG A 33 5.63 3.77 4.95
N GLU A 34 5.74 4.16 6.22
CA GLU A 34 5.73 3.18 7.33
C GLU A 34 4.43 2.36 7.36
N LYS A 35 3.28 2.99 7.11
CA LYS A 35 1.99 2.29 7.04
C LYS A 35 1.89 1.41 5.80
N PHE A 36 2.37 1.89 4.66
CA PHE A 36 2.46 1.13 3.42
C PHE A 36 3.33 -0.11 3.59
N GLU A 37 4.52 0.01 4.21
CA GLU A 37 5.44 -1.12 4.44
C GLU A 37 4.79 -2.20 5.31
N ARG A 38 3.97 -1.82 6.30
CA ARG A 38 3.20 -2.79 7.10
C ARG A 38 2.13 -3.52 6.29
N LEU A 39 1.35 -2.80 5.49
CA LEU A 39 0.34 -3.42 4.61
C LEU A 39 1.02 -4.29 3.54
N TRP A 40 2.14 -3.84 2.99
CA TRP A 40 2.95 -4.56 2.03
C TRP A 40 3.46 -5.88 2.60
N ASP A 41 4.03 -5.87 3.80
CA ASP A 41 4.51 -7.08 4.47
C ASP A 41 3.34 -8.07 4.70
N GLU A 42 2.18 -7.58 5.16
CA GLU A 42 1.01 -8.43 5.40
C GLU A 42 0.53 -9.13 4.10
N VAL A 43 0.44 -8.39 2.99
CA VAL A 43 0.07 -8.97 1.68
C VAL A 43 1.18 -9.90 1.18
N ASN A 44 2.45 -9.52 1.35
CA ASN A 44 3.60 -10.32 0.89
C ASN A 44 3.72 -11.64 1.66
N THR A 45 3.50 -11.63 2.97
CA THR A 45 3.45 -12.81 3.82
C THR A 45 2.28 -13.72 3.39
N SER A 46 1.11 -13.15 3.12
CA SER A 46 -0.05 -13.92 2.63
C SER A 46 0.19 -14.51 1.23
N ALA A 47 0.78 -13.73 0.33
CA ALA A 47 1.15 -14.17 -1.01
C ALA A 47 2.20 -15.28 -0.97
N ALA A 48 3.20 -15.18 -0.08
CA ALA A 48 4.24 -16.18 0.09
C ALA A 48 3.68 -17.50 0.63
N GLN A 49 2.71 -17.46 1.55
CA GLN A 49 2.02 -18.66 2.04
C GLN A 49 1.15 -19.33 0.97
N LEU A 50 0.64 -18.55 0.02
CA LEU A 50 -0.27 -19.01 -1.04
C LEU A 50 0.42 -19.16 -2.40
N VAL A 51 1.75 -18.99 -2.46
CA VAL A 51 2.52 -19.04 -3.70
C VAL A 51 2.40 -20.43 -4.33
N GLY A 52 2.13 -20.48 -5.64
CA GLY A 52 1.87 -21.74 -6.34
C GLY A 52 0.42 -22.26 -6.22
N THR A 53 -0.47 -21.53 -5.55
CA THR A 53 -1.92 -21.81 -5.52
C THR A 53 -2.69 -20.75 -6.31
N GLU A 54 -3.87 -21.10 -6.83
CA GLU A 54 -4.75 -20.13 -7.52
C GLU A 54 -5.19 -18.99 -6.59
N ARG A 55 -5.17 -19.21 -5.27
CA ARG A 55 -5.50 -18.21 -4.25
C ARG A 55 -4.39 -17.18 -4.01
N GLY A 56 -3.16 -17.42 -4.47
CA GLY A 56 -2.05 -16.47 -4.34
C GLY A 56 -2.08 -15.35 -5.39
N SER A 57 -2.66 -15.60 -6.57
CA SER A 57 -2.71 -14.65 -7.68
C SER A 57 -3.33 -13.29 -7.31
N PRO A 58 -4.46 -13.22 -6.56
CA PRO A 58 -5.03 -11.94 -6.12
C PRO A 58 -4.09 -11.13 -5.21
N TYR A 59 -3.35 -11.78 -4.31
CA TYR A 59 -2.41 -11.09 -3.41
C TYR A 59 -1.21 -10.52 -4.18
N LEU A 60 -0.70 -11.26 -5.17
CA LEU A 60 0.38 -10.77 -6.04
C LEU A 60 -0.07 -9.59 -6.90
N ALA A 61 -1.30 -9.63 -7.42
CA ALA A 61 -1.89 -8.51 -8.15
C ALA A 61 -2.07 -7.28 -7.26
N LEU A 62 -2.49 -7.47 -6.00
CA LEU A 62 -2.62 -6.41 -5.02
C LEU A 62 -1.28 -5.74 -4.70
N LEU A 63 -0.20 -6.52 -4.49
CA LEU A 63 1.14 -5.97 -4.28
C LEU A 63 1.55 -5.04 -5.44
N LYS A 64 1.36 -5.46 -6.69
CA LYS A 64 1.68 -4.61 -7.85
C LYS A 64 0.90 -3.29 -7.82
N ARG A 65 -0.41 -3.34 -7.63
CA ARG A 65 -1.27 -2.14 -7.58
C ARG A 65 -0.86 -1.20 -6.44
N MET A 66 -0.57 -1.76 -5.27
CA MET A 66 -0.13 -0.98 -4.12
C MET A 66 1.17 -0.24 -4.43
N HIS A 67 2.14 -0.92 -5.06
CA HIS A 67 3.42 -0.31 -5.46
C HIS A 67 3.21 0.83 -6.45
N GLU A 68 2.51 0.56 -7.55
CA GLU A 68 2.25 1.54 -8.62
C GLU A 68 1.49 2.75 -8.09
N THR A 69 0.48 2.53 -7.24
CA THR A 69 -0.33 3.61 -6.67
C THR A 69 0.48 4.46 -5.69
N PHE A 70 1.26 3.83 -4.82
CA PHE A 70 2.11 4.54 -3.86
C PHE A 70 3.20 5.34 -4.57
N GLU A 71 3.89 4.73 -5.55
CA GLU A 71 4.83 5.44 -6.41
C GLU A 71 4.14 6.60 -7.12
N ASN A 72 3.03 6.40 -7.82
CA ASN A 72 2.37 7.48 -8.56
C ASN A 72 1.94 8.65 -7.65
N HIS A 73 1.42 8.34 -6.46
CA HIS A 73 0.93 9.34 -5.51
C HIS A 73 2.06 10.17 -4.86
N TYR A 74 3.20 9.55 -4.54
CA TYR A 74 4.31 10.23 -3.86
C TYR A 74 5.45 10.66 -4.80
N ARG A 75 5.64 10.00 -5.94
CA ARG A 75 6.54 10.41 -7.03
C ARG A 75 5.98 11.62 -7.79
N GLY A 76 4.67 11.84 -7.74
CA GLY A 76 3.97 13.04 -8.21
C GLY A 76 4.11 14.27 -7.29
N GLY A 77 5.17 14.36 -6.47
CA GLY A 77 5.45 15.55 -5.67
C GLY A 77 5.48 16.82 -6.56
N PRO A 78 4.89 17.94 -6.11
CA PRO A 78 4.66 19.11 -6.94
C PRO A 78 6.00 19.68 -7.43
N GLN A 79 6.22 19.62 -8.75
CA GLN A 79 7.10 20.59 -9.38
C GLN A 79 6.39 21.95 -9.31
N ARG A 80 6.68 22.71 -8.26
CA ARG A 80 6.40 24.15 -8.09
C ARG A 80 4.93 24.55 -7.95
N GLN A 81 4.48 24.56 -6.70
CA GLN A 81 3.78 25.75 -6.20
C GLN A 81 4.85 26.84 -6.02
N GLY A 82 4.86 27.85 -6.90
CA GLY A 82 5.87 28.90 -6.87
C GLY A 82 5.78 29.89 -8.03
N ARG A 83 4.65 30.61 -8.15
CA ARG A 83 4.58 32.07 -8.35
C ARG A 83 3.14 32.50 -8.54
N ASP A 84 2.51 32.78 -7.40
CA ASP A 84 1.66 33.95 -7.31
C ASP A 84 2.55 35.20 -7.53
N GLY A 85 2.05 36.18 -8.29
CA GLY A 85 2.66 37.51 -8.41
C GLY A 85 3.38 37.85 -9.73
N ARG A 86 2.63 38.21 -10.78
CA ARG A 86 2.64 39.59 -11.34
C ARG A 86 1.71 39.72 -12.53
N ARG A 87 0.69 40.54 -12.33
CA ARG A 87 -0.01 41.35 -13.33
C ARG A 87 1.01 42.27 -14.03
N PRO A 88 0.89 42.46 -15.36
CA PRO A 88 0.70 43.81 -15.88
C PRO A 88 -0.67 43.98 -16.54
#